data_AF-A0A642C0W7-F1
#
_entry.id   AF-A0A642C0W7-F1
#
_cell.length_a   1.000
_cell.length_b   1.000
_cell.length_c   1.000
_cell.angle_alpha   90.00
_cell.angle_beta   90.00
_cell.angle_gamma   90.00
#
_symmetry.space_group_name_H-M   'P 1'
#
loop_
_entity.id
_entity.type
_entity.pdbx_description
1 polymer ?
#
loop_
_entity_poly.entity_id
_entity_poly.type
_entity_poly.pdbx_seq_one_letter_code
_entity_poly.pdbx_strand_id
1 'polypeptide(L)' 'QKRFIEKGIWVRPFGKLVYLMPPFIIQKEELSKLTKGLLTVLDSK' A
#
# COMPACT_ATOMS: atom_id res chain seq x y z
N GLN A 1 -3.32 7.50 7.36
CA GLN A 1 -3.23 6.02 7.50
C GLN A 1 -4.57 5.31 7.30
N LYS A 2 -5.68 5.80 7.87
CA LYS A 2 -7.05 5.22 7.71
C LYS A 2 -7.40 4.78 6.28
N ARG A 3 -7.16 5.64 5.28
CA ARG A 3 -7.37 5.33 3.84
C ARG A 3 -6.68 4.04 3.35
N PHE A 4 -5.50 3.71 3.87
CA PHE A 4 -4.81 2.46 3.51
C PHE A 4 -5.53 1.24 4.11
N ILE A 5 -5.93 1.34 5.38
CA ILE A 5 -6.65 0.29 6.11
C ILE A 5 -8.00 -0.01 5.44
N GLU A 6 -8.72 1.02 5.02
CA GLU A 6 -9.98 0.91 4.27
C GLU A 6 -9.80 0.18 2.92
N LYS A 7 -8.63 0.28 2.30
CA LYS A 7 -8.26 -0.49 1.10
C LYS A 7 -7.69 -1.88 1.42
N GLY A 8 -7.68 -2.26 2.69
CA GLY A 8 -7.19 -3.56 3.16
C GLY A 8 -5.68 -3.71 3.04
N ILE A 9 -4.92 -2.61 3.10
CA ILE A 9 -3.46 -2.60 3.07
C ILE A 9 -2.91 -1.82 4.27
N TRP A 10 -1.82 -2.31 4.86
CA TRP A 10 -1.13 -1.62 5.94
C TRP A 10 0.16 -1.01 5.42
N VAL A 11 0.27 0.31 5.49
CA VAL A 11 1.44 1.06 5.03
C VAL A 11 1.82 2.07 6.10
N ARG A 12 3.12 2.28 6.30
CA ARG A 12 3.68 3.27 7.24
C ARG A 12 4.39 4.38 6.47
N PRO A 13 3.72 5.52 6.22
CA PRO A 13 4.37 6.69 5.62
C PRO A 13 5.45 7.28 6.53
N PHE A 14 6.43 7.96 5.91
CA PHE A 14 7.48 8.70 6.60
C PHE A 14 7.62 10.10 5.98
N GLY A 15 7.13 11.13 6.69
CA GLY A 15 7.05 12.48 6.17
C GLY A 15 6.20 12.55 4.89
N LYS A 16 6.81 12.95 3.77
CA LYS A 16 6.18 13.00 2.44
C LYS A 16 6.41 11.73 1.61
N LEU A 17 7.08 10.72 2.17
CA LEU A 17 7.43 9.49 1.47
C LEU A 17 6.52 8.34 1.88
N VAL A 18 6.17 7.52 0.89
CA VAL A 18 5.48 6.25 1.09
C VAL A 18 6.29 5.18 0.38
N TYR A 19 6.84 4.24 1.15
CA TYR A 19 7.64 3.12 0.65
C TYR A 19 7.02 1.79 1.06
N LEU A 20 7.37 0.74 0.33
CA LEU A 20 6.92 -0.62 0.58
C LEU A 20 8.14 -1.54 0.73
N MET A 21 8.08 -2.46 1.69
CA MET A 21 9.03 -3.56 1.85
C MET A 21 8.21 -4.83 2.13
N PRO A 22 7.56 -5.41 1.10
CA PRO A 22 6.80 -6.64 1.29
C PRO A 22 7.74 -7.80 1.63
N PRO A 23 7.24 -8.84 2.32
CA PRO A 23 8.03 -10.03 2.58
C PRO A 23 8.36 -10.75 1.27
N PHE A 24 9.52 -11.41 1.18
CA PHE A 24 9.92 -12.13 -0.05
C PHE A 24 9.00 -13.30 -0.42
N ILE A 25 8.23 -13.82 0.54
CA ILE A 25 7.25 -14.90 0.36
C ILE A 25 5.90 -14.42 -0.20
N ILE A 26 5.73 -13.11 -0.43
CA ILE A 26 4.48 -12.53 -0.92
C ILE A 26 4.06 -13.13 -2.27
N GLN A 27 2.79 -13.46 -2.43
CA GLN A 27 2.26 -13.95 -3.69
C GLN A 27 2.00 -12.79 -4.67
N LYS A 28 1.93 -13.12 -5.97
CA LYS A 28 1.75 -12.13 -7.04
C LYS A 28 0.44 -11.35 -6.88
N GLU A 29 -0.61 -12.02 -6.42
CA GLU A 29 -1.94 -11.46 -6.22
C GLU A 29 -1.96 -10.49 -5.03
N GLU A 30 -1.25 -10.84 -3.95
CA GLU A 30 -1.10 -10.00 -2.76
C GLU A 30 -0.27 -8.75 -3.07
N LEU A 31 0.82 -8.90 -3.83
CA LEU A 31 1.63 -7.77 -4.29
C LEU A 31 0.82 -6.84 -5.21
N SER A 32 -0.01 -7.42 -6.08
CA SER A 32 -0.92 -6.66 -6.95
C SER A 32 -1.97 -5.88 -6.14
N LYS A 33 -2.53 -6.49 -5.08
CA LYS A 33 -3.46 -5.82 -4.16
C LYS A 33 -2.76 -4.67 -3.42
N LEU A 34 -1.56 -4.91 -2.90
CA LEU A 34 -0.77 -3.92 -2.17
C LEU A 34 -0.47 -2.68 -3.02
N THR A 35 0.05 -2.90 -4.23
CA THR A 35 0.44 -1.82 -5.16
C THR A 35 -0.77 -1.05 -5.72
N LYS A 36 -1.85 -1.75 -6.09
CA LYS A 36 -3.10 -1.08 -6.53
C LYS A 36 -3.74 -0.26 -5.41
N GLY A 37 -3.80 -0.81 -4.20
CA GLY A 37 -4.32 -0.10 -3.03
C GLY A 37 -3.50 1.16 -2.73
N LEU A 38 -2.18 1.07 -2.83
CA LEU A 38 -1.26 2.20 -2.67
C LEU A 38 -1.59 3.31 -3.67
N LEU A 39 -1.61 2.99 -4.97
CA LEU A 39 -1.88 3.96 -6.03
C LEU A 39 -3.26 4.60 -5.86
N THR A 40 -4.28 3.80 -5.56
CA THR A 40 -5.65 4.31 -5.34
C THR A 40 -5.71 5.36 -4.22
N VAL A 41 -4.98 5.16 -3.12
CA VAL A 41 -4.94 6.09 -1.99
C VAL A 41 -4.15 7.36 -2.32
N LEU A 42 -3.10 7.25 -3.15
CA LEU A 42 -2.26 8.38 -3.54
C LEU A 42 -2.87 9.23 -4.65
N ASP A 43 -3.64 8.62 -5.56
CA ASP A 43 -4.22 9.29 -6.73
C ASP A 43 -5.53 10.03 -6.42
N SER A 44 -6.17 9.74 -5.27
CA SER A 44 -7.34 10.52 -4.87
C SER A 44 -6.89 11.89 -4.35
N LYS A 45 -6.90 12.86 -5.27
CA LYS A 45 -6.93 14.32 -5.04
C LYS A 45 -8.03 14.70 -4.05
#